data_AF-A0A8S3R2B7-F1
#
_entry.id   AF-A0A8S3R2B7-F1
#
_cell.length_a   1.000
_cell.length_b   1.000
_cell.length_c   1.000
_cell.angle_alpha   90.00
_cell.angle_beta   90.00
_cell.angle_gamma   90.00
#
_symmetry.space_group_name_H-M   'P 1'
#
loop_
_entity.id
_entity.type
_entity.pdbx_description
1 polymer ?
#
loop_
_entity_poly.entity_id
_entity_poly.type
_entity_poly.pdbx_seq_one_letter_code
_entity_poly.pdbx_strand_id
1 'polypeptide(L)'
;MGVPSIIVLAKKNPSFWEVCDFRDIKLVIDGNCLYNFLYSYLNIDTIGNFSEYAEKVEIFFMWLFDRRITPYVVFDGAFDIDNKKIETVKSRAQQRTANPEVKTPILAKITFTKILEKLRIQYIKCDFEADRDIQMLANDLNCPVLSRDSDFFIFDVHHGYIPFDSLPLSAVFDGTGDYEIKIYFIENLWKKFPYLRSNMALLATALGNDYLSKHSYVLQNAYQSDNFRLPRCTTEVSDLFEIPCEAGERFFITIRKVLYWICRYNDANREKRQLLYFCKKDKREEEMLTRSLKVFTEPEDYTSYNLYDLLQERESGGLDRSAVPSHVPTWIIDSHRRGFIPDFVLNTLIHKRVFLLSQVEGTHDLSSHECSLSIRKVIYALLLGTEQSVTEHDRYRMSLCEFQRTGVICVTGLLRDPFIPNMPRELKIKILGAALCCQIPSESICGSLGQTRLFLMITTYWARVAEPAININFLKSVLISYLLFSTIKSNEFRDLKIDFRDDDCLNQRKSNIDGRKVANSSKGETTLNSKLSCSDVRLKDLYYAVTQFAGKDIKTKRITYRILFIHLHSCSHVYCI
;
A
#
# COMPACT_ATOMS: atom_id res chain seq x y z
N MET A 1 11.96 -7.68 4.33
CA MET A 1 12.09 -7.55 2.88
C MET A 1 13.53 -7.24 2.59
N GLY A 2 14.01 -7.78 1.49
CA GLY A 2 15.37 -7.69 1.04
C GLY A 2 16.36 -8.55 1.82
N VAL A 3 17.50 -7.99 2.18
CA VAL A 3 18.62 -8.64 2.89
C VAL A 3 18.74 -8.13 4.34
N PRO A 4 17.96 -8.63 5.32
CA PRO A 4 17.98 -8.09 6.69
C PRO A 4 19.37 -8.04 7.34
N SER A 5 20.26 -8.95 6.93
CA SER A 5 21.60 -9.04 7.48
C SER A 5 22.47 -7.82 7.20
N ILE A 6 22.28 -7.20 6.02
CA ILE A 6 23.10 -6.08 5.57
C ILE A 6 22.82 -4.82 6.40
N ILE A 7 21.58 -4.66 6.90
CA ILE A 7 21.18 -3.55 7.76
C ILE A 7 22.08 -3.52 9.00
N VAL A 8 22.28 -4.67 9.63
CA VAL A 8 23.08 -4.79 10.85
C VAL A 8 24.55 -4.51 10.54
N LEU A 9 25.07 -5.03 9.42
CA LEU A 9 26.44 -4.73 8.98
C LEU A 9 26.62 -3.22 8.78
N ALA A 10 25.67 -2.56 8.11
CA ALA A 10 25.71 -1.13 7.88
C ALA A 10 25.65 -0.34 9.19
N LYS A 11 24.70 -0.63 10.08
CA LYS A 11 24.54 0.07 11.37
C LYS A 11 25.78 -0.05 12.28
N LYS A 12 26.49 -1.17 12.25
CA LYS A 12 27.70 -1.39 13.08
C LYS A 12 28.98 -0.81 12.46
N ASN A 13 28.93 -0.27 11.22
CA ASN A 13 30.08 0.33 10.56
C ASN A 13 29.78 1.81 10.21
N PRO A 14 30.04 2.75 11.13
CA PRO A 14 29.79 4.17 10.91
C PRO A 14 30.46 4.75 9.67
N SER A 15 31.58 4.17 9.22
CA SER A 15 32.32 4.58 8.03
C SER A 15 31.55 4.41 6.71
N PHE A 16 30.42 3.69 6.69
CA PHE A 16 29.58 3.58 5.49
C PHE A 16 28.59 4.74 5.36
N TRP A 17 28.48 5.56 6.40
CA TRP A 17 27.51 6.64 6.49
C TRP A 17 28.22 7.97 6.43
N GLU A 18 27.59 8.91 5.74
CA GLU A 18 28.01 10.30 5.70
C GLU A 18 26.90 11.19 6.21
N VAL A 19 27.27 12.36 6.72
CA VAL A 19 26.32 13.40 7.09
C VAL A 19 25.84 14.07 5.80
N CYS A 20 24.54 14.06 5.58
CA CYS A 20 23.93 14.67 4.40
C CYS A 20 23.42 16.06 4.73
N ASP A 21 23.79 17.05 3.92
CA ASP A 21 23.05 18.31 3.87
C ASP A 21 21.72 18.04 3.17
N PHE A 22 20.70 17.72 3.97
CA PHE A 22 19.39 17.28 3.49
C PHE A 22 18.52 18.49 3.10
N ARG A 23 19.00 19.24 2.11
CA ARG A 23 18.39 20.46 1.56
C ARG A 23 18.76 20.62 0.09
N ASP A 24 17.96 21.34 -0.68
CA ASP A 24 18.29 21.72 -2.07
C ASP A 24 18.55 20.53 -3.02
N ILE A 25 17.97 19.37 -2.71
CA ILE A 25 18.16 18.13 -3.46
C ILE A 25 16.84 17.65 -4.09
N LYS A 26 16.95 16.86 -5.15
CA LYS A 26 15.86 15.95 -5.53
C LYS A 26 15.85 14.75 -4.59
N LEU A 27 14.75 14.03 -4.51
CA LEU A 27 14.64 12.85 -3.66
C LEU A 27 13.67 11.85 -4.29
N VAL A 28 14.14 10.64 -4.60
CA VAL A 28 13.24 9.56 -5.01
C VAL A 28 12.79 8.81 -3.75
N ILE A 29 11.49 8.62 -3.60
CA ILE A 29 10.88 8.04 -2.42
C ILE A 29 10.10 6.78 -2.81
N ASP A 30 10.37 5.69 -2.11
CA ASP A 30 9.56 4.48 -2.16
C ASP A 30 8.20 4.76 -1.50
N GLY A 31 7.19 4.92 -2.34
CA GLY A 31 5.84 5.30 -1.94
C GLY A 31 5.13 4.21 -1.15
N ASN A 32 5.27 2.94 -1.54
CA ASN A 32 4.62 1.84 -0.82
C ASN A 32 5.19 1.67 0.58
N CYS A 33 6.50 1.84 0.71
CA CYS A 33 7.15 1.81 2.00
C CYS A 33 6.82 3.05 2.84
N LEU A 34 6.80 4.26 2.25
CA LEU A 34 6.52 5.51 2.97
C LEU A 34 5.12 5.53 3.58
N TYR A 35 4.06 5.26 2.82
CA TYR A 35 2.70 5.38 3.38
C TYR A 35 2.47 4.35 4.49
N ASN A 36 3.01 3.13 4.35
CA ASN A 36 2.92 2.11 5.39
C ASN A 36 3.72 2.54 6.63
N PHE A 37 4.93 3.07 6.42
CA PHE A 37 5.77 3.55 7.50
C PHE A 37 5.10 4.68 8.28
N LEU A 38 4.64 5.74 7.62
CA LEU A 38 3.99 6.86 8.28
C LEU A 38 2.74 6.41 9.05
N TYR A 39 1.91 5.55 8.43
CA TYR A 39 0.71 5.05 9.09
C TYR A 39 1.04 4.26 10.36
N SER A 40 2.06 3.39 10.32
CA SER A 40 2.51 2.64 11.49
C SER A 40 3.21 3.51 12.53
N TYR A 41 4.05 4.47 12.11
CA TYR A 41 4.83 5.33 13.00
C TYR A 41 3.93 6.22 13.86
N LEU A 42 2.90 6.80 13.24
CA LEU A 42 2.00 7.73 13.91
C LEU A 42 1.09 7.03 14.93
N ASN A 43 1.03 5.69 14.92
CA ASN A 43 0.16 4.87 15.76
C ASN A 43 -1.25 5.46 15.89
N ILE A 44 -1.83 5.88 14.75
CA ILE A 44 -3.13 6.54 14.73
C ILE A 44 -4.15 5.51 15.21
N ASP A 45 -4.57 5.67 16.47
CA ASP A 45 -5.19 4.64 17.33
C ASP A 45 -6.65 4.32 16.96
N THR A 46 -7.07 4.72 15.77
CA THR A 46 -8.38 4.38 15.24
C THR A 46 -8.19 4.04 13.79
N ILE A 47 -8.46 2.76 13.49
CA ILE A 47 -9.06 2.32 12.25
C ILE A 47 -9.96 3.53 11.83
N GLY A 48 -9.63 4.28 10.78
CA GLY A 48 -10.53 5.33 10.25
C GLY A 48 -10.18 6.82 10.39
N ASN A 49 -9.21 7.25 11.21
CA ASN A 49 -8.87 8.69 11.29
C ASN A 49 -7.94 9.13 10.14
N PHE A 50 -8.46 9.10 8.92
CA PHE A 50 -7.73 9.51 7.73
C PHE A 50 -7.50 11.03 7.66
N SER A 51 -8.23 11.83 8.43
CA SER A 51 -8.02 13.28 8.52
C SER A 51 -6.70 13.60 9.20
N GLU A 52 -6.45 12.99 10.37
CA GLU A 52 -5.18 13.13 11.08
C GLU A 52 -4.02 12.54 10.26
N TYR A 53 -4.23 11.37 9.65
CA TYR A 53 -3.23 10.79 8.75
C TYR A 53 -2.90 11.73 7.58
N ALA A 54 -3.91 12.32 6.93
CA ALA A 54 -3.74 13.28 5.84
C ALA A 54 -2.94 14.51 6.28
N GLU A 55 -3.26 15.07 7.46
CA GLU A 55 -2.53 16.21 8.03
C GLU A 55 -1.06 15.87 8.28
N LYS A 56 -0.77 14.70 8.86
CA LYS A 56 0.61 14.28 9.11
C LYS A 56 1.39 14.01 7.83
N VAL A 57 0.76 13.43 6.80
CA VAL A 57 1.38 13.28 5.48
C VAL A 57 1.67 14.66 4.87
N GLU A 58 0.74 15.61 4.99
CA GLU A 58 0.94 16.99 4.51
C GLU A 58 2.11 17.68 5.24
N ILE A 59 2.18 17.57 6.57
CA ILE A 59 3.30 18.09 7.37
C ILE A 59 4.63 17.49 6.92
N PHE A 60 4.69 16.17 6.71
CA PHE A 60 5.91 15.50 6.24
C PHE A 60 6.42 16.07 4.90
N PHE A 61 5.54 16.29 3.93
CA PHE A 61 5.95 16.86 2.64
C PHE A 61 6.21 18.36 2.71
N MET A 62 5.50 19.13 3.54
CA MET A 62 5.83 20.54 3.79
C MET A 62 7.24 20.66 4.37
N TRP A 63 7.61 19.78 5.30
CA TRP A 63 8.96 19.74 5.88
C TRP A 63 10.06 19.50 4.84
N LEU A 64 9.79 18.69 3.81
CA LEU A 64 10.68 18.52 2.66
C LEU A 64 10.76 19.81 1.81
N PHE A 65 9.63 20.44 1.51
CA PHE A 65 9.60 21.67 0.72
C PHE A 65 10.27 22.86 1.42
N ASP A 66 10.14 22.99 2.74
CA ASP A 66 10.83 24.02 3.53
C ASP A 66 12.35 23.90 3.44
N ARG A 67 12.83 22.69 3.14
CA ARG A 67 14.25 22.36 2.87
C ARG A 67 14.62 22.45 1.39
N ARG A 68 13.70 22.91 0.53
CA ARG A 68 13.85 22.97 -0.93
C ARG A 68 14.13 21.60 -1.55
N ILE A 69 13.59 20.54 -0.96
CA ILE A 69 13.66 19.19 -1.50
C ILE A 69 12.56 19.02 -2.55
N THR A 70 12.91 18.43 -3.70
CA THR A 70 11.94 18.05 -4.75
C THR A 70 11.68 16.54 -4.72
N PRO A 71 10.56 16.09 -4.11
CA PRO A 71 10.23 14.67 -3.99
C PRO A 71 9.62 14.09 -5.27
N TYR A 72 10.04 12.87 -5.62
CA TYR A 72 9.46 12.02 -6.65
C TYR A 72 9.03 10.70 -6.00
N VAL A 73 7.74 10.39 -5.99
CA VAL A 73 7.22 9.21 -5.28
C VAL A 73 6.94 8.08 -6.28
N VAL A 74 7.50 6.90 -6.05
CA VAL A 74 7.33 5.74 -6.93
C VAL A 74 6.62 4.62 -6.17
N PHE A 75 5.60 4.02 -6.76
CA PHE A 75 4.86 2.90 -6.17
C PHE A 75 5.04 1.63 -6.99
N ASP A 76 5.06 0.47 -6.32
CA ASP A 76 4.86 -0.82 -7.00
C ASP A 76 3.49 -0.87 -7.70
N GLY A 77 3.44 -1.68 -8.75
CA GLY A 77 2.27 -2.01 -9.54
C GLY A 77 1.77 -3.44 -9.32
N ALA A 78 1.60 -4.16 -10.43
CA ALA A 78 1.05 -5.50 -10.48
C ALA A 78 2.05 -6.56 -10.00
N PHE A 79 1.60 -7.81 -9.88
CA PHE A 79 2.51 -8.94 -9.62
C PHE A 79 3.40 -9.19 -10.82
N ASP A 80 4.63 -9.61 -10.56
CA ASP A 80 5.56 -10.05 -11.61
C ASP A 80 4.98 -11.18 -12.46
N ILE A 81 5.30 -11.14 -13.76
CA ILE A 81 4.81 -12.09 -14.77
C ILE A 81 5.23 -13.52 -14.46
N ASP A 82 6.45 -13.70 -13.96
CA ASP A 82 7.01 -15.01 -13.64
C ASP A 82 6.55 -15.57 -12.29
N ASN A 83 5.63 -14.87 -11.62
CA ASN A 83 5.09 -15.20 -10.30
C ASN A 83 6.16 -15.35 -9.21
N LYS A 84 7.37 -14.80 -9.39
CA LYS A 84 8.50 -15.02 -8.47
C LYS A 84 8.22 -14.60 -7.02
N LYS A 85 7.42 -13.55 -6.80
CA LYS A 85 7.04 -13.08 -5.45
C LYS A 85 5.63 -13.49 -5.01
N ILE A 86 4.96 -14.39 -5.74
CA ILE A 86 3.57 -14.75 -5.39
C ILE A 86 3.47 -15.46 -4.05
N GLU A 87 4.47 -16.27 -3.69
CA GLU A 87 4.55 -16.92 -2.37
C GLU A 87 4.71 -15.87 -1.26
N THR A 88 5.51 -14.82 -1.50
CA THR A 88 5.69 -13.69 -0.59
C THR A 88 4.39 -12.90 -0.41
N VAL A 89 3.67 -12.61 -1.51
CA VAL A 89 2.35 -11.96 -1.47
C VAL A 89 1.35 -12.82 -0.68
N LYS A 90 1.31 -14.13 -0.94
CA LYS A 90 0.42 -15.08 -0.24
C LYS A 90 0.75 -15.18 1.24
N SER A 91 2.04 -15.28 1.60
CA SER A 91 2.52 -15.31 2.99
C SER A 91 2.14 -14.02 3.73
N ARG A 92 2.36 -12.85 3.13
CA ARG A 92 1.93 -11.57 3.68
C ARG A 92 0.42 -11.52 3.86
N ALA A 93 -0.36 -11.94 2.86
CA ALA A 93 -1.81 -11.97 2.95
C ALA A 93 -2.31 -12.94 4.05
N GLN A 94 -1.64 -14.08 4.26
CA GLN A 94 -1.92 -15.02 5.35
C GLN A 94 -1.60 -14.44 6.72
N GLN A 95 -0.39 -13.89 6.90
CA GLN A 95 -0.02 -13.18 8.13
C GLN A 95 -1.00 -12.06 8.42
N ARG A 96 -1.42 -11.34 7.37
CA ARG A 96 -2.43 -10.32 7.52
C ARG A 96 -3.74 -10.92 7.99
N THR A 97 -4.25 -11.95 7.34
CA THR A 97 -5.54 -12.54 7.72
C THR A 97 -5.52 -13.11 9.15
N ALA A 98 -4.38 -13.65 9.59
CA ALA A 98 -4.21 -14.20 10.93
C ALA A 98 -4.09 -13.14 12.05
N ASN A 99 -3.60 -11.93 11.75
CA ASN A 99 -3.41 -10.87 12.75
C ASN A 99 -4.09 -9.55 12.31
N PRO A 100 -5.40 -9.37 12.56
CA PRO A 100 -6.19 -8.23 12.11
C PRO A 100 -5.81 -6.88 12.77
N GLU A 101 -5.25 -6.88 13.97
CA GLU A 101 -5.25 -5.71 14.87
C GLU A 101 -4.25 -4.59 14.51
N VAL A 102 -3.20 -4.87 13.74
CA VAL A 102 -2.09 -3.91 13.52
C VAL A 102 -1.82 -3.71 12.03
N LYS A 103 -2.73 -3.03 11.31
CA LYS A 103 -2.56 -2.89 9.86
C LYS A 103 -3.01 -1.56 9.27
N THR A 104 -2.25 -1.16 8.26
CA THR A 104 -2.61 -0.12 7.30
C THR A 104 -3.92 -0.46 6.57
N PRO A 105 -5.00 0.33 6.76
CA PRO A 105 -6.26 0.19 6.06
C PRO A 105 -6.11 0.52 4.58
N ILE A 106 -7.06 0.04 3.76
CA ILE A 106 -7.02 0.27 2.31
C ILE A 106 -7.04 1.74 1.91
N LEU A 107 -7.68 2.57 2.72
CA LEU A 107 -7.80 4.00 2.49
C LEU A 107 -6.52 4.78 2.77
N ALA A 108 -5.56 4.22 3.50
CA ALA A 108 -4.32 4.93 3.79
C ALA A 108 -3.55 5.24 2.49
N LYS A 109 -3.46 4.27 1.57
CA LYS A 109 -2.83 4.49 0.24
C LYS A 109 -3.58 5.56 -0.56
N ILE A 110 -4.92 5.50 -0.59
CA ILE A 110 -5.76 6.48 -1.30
C ILE A 110 -5.61 7.88 -0.70
N THR A 111 -5.66 7.99 0.63
CA THR A 111 -5.50 9.25 1.34
C THR A 111 -4.13 9.85 1.04
N PHE A 112 -3.09 9.01 1.11
CA PHE A 112 -1.72 9.40 0.79
C PHE A 112 -1.59 9.94 -0.65
N THR A 113 -2.07 9.20 -1.66
CA THR A 113 -2.00 9.67 -3.06
C THR A 113 -2.81 10.95 -3.29
N LYS A 114 -3.97 11.11 -2.63
CA LYS A 114 -4.73 12.36 -2.70
C LYS A 114 -3.99 13.56 -2.12
N ILE A 115 -3.15 13.36 -1.10
CA ILE A 115 -2.28 14.41 -0.59
C ILE A 115 -1.14 14.71 -1.57
N LEU A 116 -0.55 13.70 -2.23
CA LEU A 116 0.41 13.95 -3.31
C LEU A 116 -0.20 14.79 -4.43
N GLU A 117 -1.40 14.44 -4.90
CA GLU A 117 -2.14 15.21 -5.91
C GLU A 117 -2.41 16.65 -5.43
N LYS A 118 -2.90 16.83 -4.19
CA LYS A 118 -3.17 18.14 -3.59
C LYS A 118 -1.92 19.02 -3.56
N LEU A 119 -0.78 18.44 -3.21
CA LEU A 119 0.51 19.13 -3.12
C LEU A 119 1.25 19.20 -4.45
N ARG A 120 0.67 18.67 -5.54
CA ARG A 120 1.27 18.58 -6.88
C ARG A 120 2.64 17.87 -6.87
N ILE A 121 2.79 16.88 -5.99
CA ILE A 121 3.96 16.02 -5.95
C ILE A 121 3.85 15.02 -7.09
N GLN A 122 4.92 14.91 -7.88
CA GLN A 122 4.97 13.94 -8.96
C GLN A 122 5.07 12.53 -8.38
N TYR A 123 4.17 11.65 -8.84
CA TYR A 123 4.25 10.24 -8.51
C TYR A 123 3.89 9.38 -9.71
N ILE A 124 4.45 8.18 -9.73
CA ILE A 124 4.24 7.19 -10.79
C ILE A 124 4.07 5.80 -10.17
N LYS A 125 3.38 4.94 -10.90
CA LYS A 125 3.32 3.52 -10.62
C LYS A 125 4.17 2.74 -11.62
N CYS A 126 5.00 1.85 -11.11
CA CYS A 126 5.70 0.87 -11.93
C CYS A 126 4.72 -0.18 -12.46
N ASP A 127 5.03 -0.83 -13.57
CA ASP A 127 4.20 -1.93 -14.09
C ASP A 127 4.15 -3.10 -13.09
N PHE A 128 5.30 -3.39 -12.47
CA PHE A 128 5.50 -4.47 -11.49
C PHE A 128 6.21 -3.91 -10.23
N GLU A 129 7.31 -4.51 -9.77
CA GLU A 129 8.03 -4.05 -8.59
C GLU A 129 8.83 -2.76 -8.85
N ALA A 130 8.83 -1.86 -7.87
CA ALA A 130 9.44 -0.55 -8.02
C ALA A 130 10.92 -0.50 -7.61
N ASP A 131 11.45 -1.49 -6.91
CA ASP A 131 12.78 -1.41 -6.27
C ASP A 131 13.91 -1.01 -7.25
N ARG A 132 13.97 -1.68 -8.41
CA ARG A 132 14.95 -1.37 -9.47
C ARG A 132 14.64 -0.06 -10.20
N ASP A 133 13.38 0.15 -10.49
CA ASP A 133 12.86 1.36 -11.13
C ASP A 133 13.20 2.62 -10.29
N ILE A 134 13.08 2.53 -8.97
CA ILE A 134 13.48 3.55 -7.98
C ILE A 134 14.98 3.80 -8.05
N GLN A 135 15.80 2.74 -8.03
CA GLN A 135 17.26 2.85 -8.12
C GLN A 135 17.66 3.58 -9.42
N MET A 136 17.14 3.15 -10.56
CA MET A 136 17.46 3.72 -11.87
C MET A 136 17.04 5.19 -11.94
N LEU A 137 15.80 5.50 -11.53
CA LEU A 137 15.30 6.86 -11.52
C LEU A 137 16.13 7.79 -10.62
N ALA A 138 16.56 7.30 -9.45
CA ALA A 138 17.39 8.07 -8.54
C ALA A 138 18.77 8.40 -9.14
N ASN A 139 19.37 7.44 -9.84
CA ASN A 139 20.62 7.66 -10.56
C ASN A 139 20.43 8.65 -11.73
N ASP A 140 19.37 8.52 -12.52
CA ASP A 140 19.06 9.45 -13.62
C ASP A 140 18.79 10.88 -13.14
N LEU A 141 18.16 11.02 -11.97
CA LEU A 141 17.91 12.31 -11.32
C LEU A 141 19.11 12.85 -10.54
N ASN A 142 20.19 12.08 -10.41
CA ASN A 142 21.37 12.35 -9.58
C ASN A 142 20.99 12.68 -8.12
N CYS A 143 20.21 11.81 -7.48
CA CYS A 143 19.68 12.08 -6.15
C CYS A 143 19.52 10.82 -5.28
N PRO A 144 19.46 10.98 -3.95
CA PRO A 144 19.32 9.83 -3.06
C PRO A 144 17.96 9.14 -3.16
N VAL A 145 17.93 7.89 -2.70
CA VAL A 145 16.69 7.13 -2.45
C VAL A 145 16.31 7.21 -0.97
N LEU A 146 15.03 7.41 -0.69
CA LEU A 146 14.44 7.30 0.64
C LEU A 146 13.49 6.08 0.67
N SER A 147 13.85 5.06 1.46
CA SER A 147 13.05 3.83 1.65
C SER A 147 13.37 3.19 3.03
N ARG A 148 12.76 2.04 3.33
CA ARG A 148 13.20 1.11 4.38
C ARG A 148 13.55 -0.26 3.81
N ASP A 149 13.44 -0.47 2.50
CA ASP A 149 13.87 -1.74 1.92
C ASP A 149 15.40 -1.90 2.06
N SER A 150 15.81 -3.09 2.47
CA SER A 150 17.23 -3.37 2.66
C SER A 150 17.96 -3.72 1.37
N ASP A 151 17.23 -3.94 0.28
CA ASP A 151 17.81 -4.12 -1.05
C ASP A 151 18.55 -2.85 -1.52
N PHE A 152 18.16 -1.65 -1.06
CA PHE A 152 18.88 -0.40 -1.34
C PHE A 152 20.25 -0.28 -0.66
N PHE A 153 20.61 -1.14 0.29
CA PHE A 153 22.00 -1.27 0.75
C PHE A 153 22.89 -2.05 -0.24
N ILE A 154 22.26 -2.81 -1.14
CA ILE A 154 22.91 -3.68 -2.13
C ILE A 154 22.92 -3.04 -3.51
N PHE A 155 21.86 -2.33 -3.88
CA PHE A 155 21.78 -1.64 -5.15
C PHE A 155 22.82 -0.52 -5.29
N ASP A 156 23.27 -0.33 -6.52
CA ASP A 156 24.21 0.74 -6.89
C ASP A 156 23.46 2.07 -7.03
N VAL A 157 23.11 2.68 -5.90
CA VAL A 157 22.49 4.02 -5.82
C VAL A 157 23.61 5.05 -5.64
N HIS A 158 24.01 5.70 -6.73
CA HIS A 158 25.23 6.55 -6.80
C HIS A 158 25.20 7.75 -5.87
N HIS A 159 23.99 8.24 -5.57
CA HIS A 159 23.78 9.42 -4.74
C HIS A 159 23.30 9.06 -3.32
N GLY A 160 23.40 7.77 -2.96
CA GLY A 160 23.20 7.25 -1.63
C GLY A 160 21.76 6.88 -1.28
N TYR A 161 21.65 6.15 -0.17
CA TYR A 161 20.40 5.61 0.37
C TYR A 161 20.15 6.15 1.77
N ILE A 162 18.95 6.66 2.01
CA ILE A 162 18.50 7.19 3.29
C ILE A 162 17.41 6.23 3.82
N PRO A 163 17.68 5.47 4.90
CA PRO A 163 16.66 4.69 5.56
C PRO A 163 15.64 5.60 6.24
N PHE A 164 14.35 5.30 6.16
CA PHE A 164 13.30 6.05 6.86
C PHE A 164 13.57 6.22 8.37
N ASP A 165 14.19 5.21 9.00
CA ASP A 165 14.51 5.22 10.43
C ASP A 165 15.61 6.24 10.80
N SER A 166 16.33 6.81 9.83
CA SER A 166 17.31 7.89 10.07
C SER A 166 16.68 9.28 10.03
N LEU A 167 15.42 9.40 9.60
CA LEU A 167 14.72 10.68 9.59
C LEU A 167 14.29 11.09 11.01
N PRO A 168 14.40 12.38 11.36
CA PRO A 168 14.04 12.88 12.68
C PRO A 168 12.52 13.06 12.80
N LEU A 169 11.71 12.02 12.59
CA LEU A 169 10.24 12.18 12.45
C LEU A 169 9.56 12.84 13.66
N SER A 170 10.01 12.58 14.88
CA SER A 170 9.48 13.27 16.07
C SER A 170 9.67 14.78 15.93
N ALA A 171 10.86 15.21 15.55
CA ALA A 171 11.16 16.60 15.25
C ALA A 171 10.29 17.19 14.14
N VAL A 172 10.09 16.42 13.06
CA VAL A 172 9.25 16.82 11.93
C VAL A 172 7.83 17.11 12.38
N PHE A 173 7.28 16.26 13.25
CA PHE A 173 5.88 16.37 13.69
C PHE A 173 5.67 17.27 14.91
N ASP A 174 6.69 17.43 15.76
CA ASP A 174 6.64 18.24 16.99
C ASP A 174 7.16 19.68 16.75
N GLY A 175 7.79 19.95 15.60
CA GLY A 175 8.28 21.27 15.21
C GLY A 175 9.53 21.72 15.96
N THR A 176 10.34 20.80 16.46
CA THR A 176 11.54 21.08 17.27
C THR A 176 12.82 20.70 16.55
N GLY A 177 13.88 21.52 16.62
CA GLY A 177 15.30 21.11 16.52
C GLY A 177 15.96 20.97 15.15
N ASP A 178 17.30 21.02 15.16
CA ASP A 178 18.19 20.60 14.07
C ASP A 178 18.63 19.15 14.30
N TYR A 179 18.67 18.36 13.24
CA TYR A 179 19.06 16.94 13.29
C TYR A 179 19.96 16.59 12.13
N GLU A 180 20.91 15.74 12.42
CA GLU A 180 21.83 15.19 11.44
C GLU A 180 21.17 14.01 10.72
N ILE A 181 20.99 14.13 9.40
CA ILE A 181 20.51 13.02 8.58
C ILE A 181 21.72 12.30 8.01
N LYS A 182 21.74 10.98 8.21
CA LYS A 182 22.80 10.11 7.70
C LYS A 182 22.35 9.42 6.43
N ILE A 183 23.24 9.43 5.45
CA ILE A 183 23.08 8.78 4.17
C ILE A 183 24.10 7.64 4.06
N TYR A 184 23.65 6.50 3.55
CA TYR A 184 24.50 5.36 3.25
C TYR A 184 25.03 5.46 1.82
N PHE A 185 26.34 5.29 1.64
CA PHE A 185 26.98 5.17 0.33
C PHE A 185 27.55 3.77 0.15
N ILE A 186 27.11 3.07 -0.89
CA ILE A 186 27.60 1.74 -1.22
C ILE A 186 29.09 1.76 -1.59
N GLU A 187 29.57 2.88 -2.11
CA GLU A 187 30.98 3.13 -2.42
C GLU A 187 31.84 3.04 -1.17
N ASN A 188 31.34 3.44 0.00
CA ASN A 188 32.09 3.34 1.25
C ASN A 188 32.19 1.89 1.73
N LEU A 189 31.16 1.07 1.47
CA LEU A 189 31.26 -0.39 1.63
C LEU A 189 32.33 -0.95 0.69
N TRP A 190 32.34 -0.54 -0.58
CA TRP A 190 33.35 -1.01 -1.55
C TRP A 190 34.76 -0.51 -1.26
N LYS A 191 34.94 0.69 -0.72
CA LYS A 191 36.27 1.16 -0.26
C LYS A 191 36.82 0.24 0.82
N LYS A 192 35.96 -0.21 1.75
CA LYS A 192 36.35 -1.16 2.81
C LYS A 192 36.52 -2.59 2.26
N PHE A 193 35.71 -2.99 1.28
CA PHE A 193 35.74 -4.32 0.67
C PHE A 193 35.67 -4.24 -0.87
N PRO A 194 36.79 -3.94 -1.57
CA PRO A 194 36.78 -3.65 -3.01
C PRO A 194 36.19 -4.77 -3.88
N TYR A 195 36.39 -6.02 -3.48
CA TYR A 195 35.87 -7.20 -4.17
C TYR A 195 34.34 -7.32 -4.17
N LEU A 196 33.65 -6.63 -3.25
CA LEU A 196 32.20 -6.64 -3.21
C LEU A 196 31.59 -5.91 -4.40
N ARG A 197 32.29 -4.96 -5.03
CA ARG A 197 31.76 -4.19 -6.18
C ARG A 197 31.24 -5.10 -7.30
N SER A 198 31.95 -6.18 -7.61
CA SER A 198 31.55 -7.15 -8.63
C SER A 198 30.76 -8.35 -8.07
N ASN A 199 30.50 -8.37 -6.76
CA ASN A 199 29.94 -9.53 -6.02
C ASN A 199 28.77 -9.16 -5.10
N MET A 200 28.15 -7.99 -5.26
CA MET A 200 27.03 -7.55 -4.42
C MET A 200 25.85 -8.53 -4.45
N ALA A 201 25.53 -9.06 -5.62
CA ALA A 201 24.48 -10.08 -5.77
C ALA A 201 24.82 -11.37 -5.02
N LEU A 202 26.07 -11.83 -5.10
CA LEU A 202 26.53 -13.02 -4.39
C LEU A 202 26.46 -12.82 -2.88
N LEU A 203 26.83 -11.63 -2.40
CA LEU A 203 26.71 -11.27 -1.00
C LEU A 203 25.24 -11.30 -0.54
N ALA A 204 24.35 -10.64 -1.27
CA ALA A 204 22.91 -10.59 -0.96
C ALA A 204 22.30 -12.00 -0.91
N THR A 205 22.58 -12.82 -1.91
CA THR A 205 22.14 -14.22 -1.99
C THR A 205 22.68 -15.07 -0.83
N ALA A 206 23.97 -14.96 -0.51
CA ALA A 206 24.60 -15.72 0.57
C ALA A 206 24.08 -15.31 1.96
N LEU A 207 23.84 -14.01 2.17
CA LEU A 207 23.26 -13.49 3.42
C LEU A 207 21.78 -13.84 3.59
N GLY A 208 21.15 -14.36 2.55
CA GLY A 208 19.73 -14.67 2.47
C GLY A 208 18.89 -13.43 2.16
N ASN A 209 17.98 -13.57 1.20
CA ASN A 209 17.06 -12.55 0.75
C ASN A 209 15.64 -13.11 0.57
N ASP A 210 14.72 -12.32 0.01
CA ASP A 210 13.31 -12.72 -0.14
C ASP A 210 13.10 -13.98 -1.00
N TYR A 211 14.08 -14.36 -1.84
CA TYR A 211 14.04 -15.59 -2.63
C TYR A 211 14.68 -16.79 -1.92
N LEU A 212 15.66 -16.54 -1.05
CA LEU A 212 16.40 -17.59 -0.35
C LEU A 212 16.55 -17.21 1.13
N SER A 213 15.78 -17.85 2.00
CA SER A 213 15.99 -17.69 3.43
C SER A 213 17.32 -18.30 3.86
N LYS A 214 17.90 -17.80 4.97
CA LYS A 214 19.10 -18.40 5.60
C LYS A 214 18.93 -19.86 6.00
N HIS A 215 17.67 -20.30 6.13
CA HIS A 215 17.32 -21.67 6.44
C HIS A 215 17.08 -22.52 5.19
N SER A 216 17.26 -21.97 3.98
CA SER A 216 17.22 -22.75 2.75
C SER A 216 18.28 -23.85 2.80
N TYR A 217 17.90 -25.04 2.33
CA TYR A 217 18.77 -26.21 2.32
C TYR A 217 20.03 -25.97 1.48
N VAL A 218 19.93 -25.20 0.39
CA VAL A 218 21.08 -24.68 -0.37
C VAL A 218 22.13 -24.00 0.52
N LEU A 219 21.74 -22.98 1.29
CA LEU A 219 22.68 -22.24 2.13
C LEU A 219 23.18 -23.10 3.30
N GLN A 220 22.32 -23.94 3.88
CA GLN A 220 22.72 -24.87 4.93
C GLN A 220 23.77 -25.88 4.44
N ASN A 221 23.53 -26.52 3.30
CA ASN A 221 24.48 -27.48 2.72
C ASN A 221 25.77 -26.83 2.27
N ALA A 222 25.67 -25.65 1.64
CA ALA A 222 26.84 -24.89 1.28
C ALA A 222 27.68 -24.71 2.54
N TYR A 223 27.13 -24.06 3.59
CA TYR A 223 27.88 -23.75 4.81
C TYR A 223 28.35 -24.94 5.66
N GLN A 224 27.75 -26.13 5.48
CA GLN A 224 28.08 -27.33 6.25
C GLN A 224 28.90 -28.38 5.48
N SER A 225 29.07 -28.26 4.15
CA SER A 225 29.77 -29.28 3.37
C SER A 225 31.29 -29.24 3.53
N ASP A 226 31.94 -30.40 3.44
CA ASP A 226 33.41 -30.51 3.50
C ASP A 226 34.11 -29.89 2.28
N ASN A 227 33.40 -29.79 1.15
CA ASN A 227 33.89 -29.18 -0.10
C ASN A 227 33.63 -27.66 -0.18
N PHE A 228 32.86 -27.10 0.75
CA PHE A 228 32.59 -25.67 0.91
C PHE A 228 32.50 -25.36 2.39
N ARG A 229 33.63 -25.31 3.07
CA ARG A 229 33.64 -24.78 4.43
C ARG A 229 33.82 -23.28 4.33
N LEU A 230 32.79 -22.54 4.75
CA LEU A 230 33.00 -21.14 5.13
C LEU A 230 34.22 -21.12 6.06
N PRO A 231 35.25 -20.31 5.76
CA PRO A 231 36.54 -20.44 6.44
C PRO A 231 36.37 -20.36 7.95
N ARG A 232 37.12 -21.20 8.68
CA ARG A 232 37.09 -21.15 10.15
C ARG A 232 37.48 -19.74 10.55
N CYS A 233 36.64 -19.10 11.36
CA CYS A 233 36.87 -17.75 11.83
C CYS A 233 38.07 -17.81 12.80
N THR A 234 39.28 -17.68 12.28
CA THR A 234 40.49 -17.47 13.08
C THR A 234 40.55 -16.01 13.52
N THR A 235 41.32 -15.71 14.56
CA THR A 235 41.62 -14.35 15.02
C THR A 235 42.14 -13.45 13.88
N GLU A 236 42.88 -14.01 12.91
CA GLU A 236 43.34 -13.28 11.72
C GLU A 236 42.19 -12.72 10.84
N VAL A 237 41.05 -13.41 10.75
CA VAL A 237 39.84 -12.95 10.00
C VAL A 237 39.03 -11.93 10.82
N SER A 238 39.33 -11.77 12.11
CA SER A 238 38.81 -10.70 12.98
C SER A 238 39.46 -9.37 12.70
N ASP A 239 40.75 -9.42 12.51
CA ASP A 239 41.57 -8.22 12.42
C ASP A 239 41.54 -7.67 10.99
N LEU A 240 41.31 -8.52 9.98
CA LEU A 240 41.23 -8.16 8.55
C LEU A 240 40.07 -7.21 8.18
N PHE A 241 39.02 -7.12 9.01
CA PHE A 241 37.80 -6.40 8.61
C PHE A 241 37.29 -5.38 9.65
N GLU A 242 37.95 -5.24 10.80
CA GLU A 242 37.56 -4.30 11.87
C GLU A 242 36.04 -4.30 12.17
N ILE A 243 35.37 -5.45 12.06
CA ILE A 243 33.96 -5.58 12.41
C ILE A 243 33.89 -5.89 13.90
N PRO A 244 33.33 -4.99 14.75
CA PRO A 244 33.33 -5.15 16.20
C PRO A 244 32.76 -6.52 16.60
N CYS A 245 33.58 -7.30 17.31
CA CYS A 245 33.20 -8.62 17.80
C CYS A 245 32.74 -8.47 19.25
N GLU A 246 31.48 -8.13 19.47
CA GLU A 246 30.85 -8.47 20.74
C GLU A 246 30.66 -9.98 20.74
N ALA A 247 31.40 -10.67 21.61
CA ALA A 247 31.43 -12.12 21.66
C ALA A 247 30.02 -12.70 21.90
N GLY A 248 29.52 -13.52 20.97
CA GLY A 248 28.33 -14.37 21.22
C GLY A 248 27.28 -14.39 20.11
N GLU A 249 27.25 -13.42 19.21
CA GLU A 249 26.23 -13.38 18.17
C GLU A 249 26.63 -14.25 16.95
N ARG A 250 26.09 -15.47 16.88
CA ARG A 250 26.22 -16.40 15.73
C ARG A 250 25.98 -15.72 14.37
N PHE A 251 25.17 -14.68 14.35
CA PHE A 251 24.83 -13.90 13.17
C PHE A 251 26.03 -13.14 12.57
N PHE A 252 26.85 -12.45 13.38
CA PHE A 252 28.03 -11.72 12.88
C PHE A 252 29.11 -12.67 12.36
N ILE A 253 29.20 -13.86 12.96
CA ILE A 253 30.09 -14.92 12.49
C ILE A 253 29.73 -15.32 11.05
N THR A 254 28.44 -15.45 10.73
CA THR A 254 27.99 -15.77 9.36
C THR A 254 28.35 -14.66 8.37
N ILE A 255 28.06 -13.40 8.69
CA ILE A 255 28.40 -12.26 7.80
C ILE A 255 29.90 -12.23 7.51
N ARG A 256 30.74 -12.34 8.55
CA ARG A 256 32.20 -12.32 8.40
C ARG A 256 32.73 -13.46 7.56
N LYS A 257 32.19 -14.67 7.78
CA LYS A 257 32.55 -15.83 6.98
C LYS A 257 32.19 -15.66 5.51
N VAL A 258 31.01 -15.12 5.20
CA VAL A 258 30.56 -14.84 3.83
C VAL A 258 31.44 -13.76 3.20
N LEU A 259 31.69 -12.66 3.89
CA LEU A 259 32.58 -11.58 3.41
C LEU A 259 33.99 -12.10 3.13
N TYR A 260 34.57 -12.87 4.06
CA TYR A 260 35.87 -13.47 3.88
C TYR A 260 35.88 -14.46 2.70
N TRP A 261 34.86 -15.31 2.57
CA TRP A 261 34.73 -16.23 1.44
C TRP A 261 34.71 -15.47 0.10
N ILE A 262 33.87 -14.44 -0.03
CA ILE A 262 33.80 -13.63 -1.26
C ILE A 262 35.13 -12.91 -1.54
N CYS A 263 35.74 -12.29 -0.53
CA CYS A 263 36.97 -11.52 -0.71
C CYS A 263 38.22 -12.40 -0.93
N ARG A 264 38.24 -13.64 -0.41
CA ARG A 264 39.42 -14.52 -0.44
C ARG A 264 39.60 -15.28 -1.75
N TYR A 265 38.51 -15.67 -2.41
CA TYR A 265 38.54 -16.59 -3.56
C TYR A 265 38.44 -15.91 -4.93
N ASN A 266 38.03 -14.63 -4.98
CA ASN A 266 38.21 -13.70 -6.10
C ASN A 266 37.77 -14.22 -7.51
N ASP A 267 36.79 -15.13 -7.60
CA ASP A 267 36.22 -15.60 -8.86
C ASP A 267 34.70 -15.83 -8.71
N ALA A 268 33.94 -14.74 -8.84
CA ALA A 268 32.48 -14.72 -8.78
C ALA A 268 31.81 -15.87 -9.55
N ASN A 269 32.37 -16.25 -10.71
CA ASN A 269 31.83 -17.30 -11.56
C ASN A 269 32.15 -18.69 -11.01
N ARG A 270 33.33 -18.92 -10.43
CA ARG A 270 33.64 -20.13 -9.67
C ARG A 270 32.78 -20.24 -8.42
N GLU A 271 32.65 -19.18 -7.64
CA GLU A 271 31.85 -19.17 -6.42
C GLU A 271 30.35 -19.38 -6.70
N LYS A 272 29.82 -18.72 -7.74
CA LYS A 272 28.46 -18.97 -8.26
C LYS A 272 28.30 -20.42 -8.73
N ARG A 273 29.26 -20.95 -9.50
CA ARG A 273 29.25 -22.37 -9.92
C ARG A 273 29.33 -23.31 -8.71
N GLN A 274 30.01 -22.91 -7.65
CA GLN A 274 30.13 -23.72 -6.44
C GLN A 274 28.81 -23.74 -5.66
N LEU A 275 28.13 -22.60 -5.50
CA LEU A 275 26.76 -22.56 -4.96
C LEU A 275 25.79 -23.37 -5.84
N LEU A 276 25.82 -23.18 -7.17
CA LEU A 276 25.00 -23.94 -8.14
C LEU A 276 25.30 -25.44 -8.11
N TYR A 277 26.56 -25.85 -7.89
CA TYR A 277 26.94 -27.25 -7.77
C TYR A 277 26.23 -27.92 -6.59
N PHE A 278 26.04 -27.22 -5.47
CA PHE A 278 25.27 -27.74 -4.34
C PHE A 278 23.76 -27.79 -4.60
N CYS A 279 23.25 -26.97 -5.52
CA CYS A 279 21.84 -27.00 -5.95
C CYS A 279 21.50 -28.17 -6.89
N LYS A 280 22.49 -28.87 -7.48
CA LYS A 280 22.26 -29.87 -8.57
C LYS A 280 21.39 -31.08 -8.20
N LYS A 281 20.87 -31.18 -6.97
CA LYS A 281 19.93 -32.24 -6.56
C LYS A 281 18.47 -31.78 -6.54
N ASP A 282 18.18 -30.48 -6.64
CA ASP A 282 16.81 -29.93 -6.66
C ASP A 282 16.70 -28.77 -7.65
N LYS A 283 15.91 -28.97 -8.72
CA LYS A 283 15.68 -27.98 -9.77
C LYS A 283 15.01 -26.70 -9.24
N ARG A 284 14.12 -26.81 -8.24
CA ARG A 284 13.44 -25.64 -7.66
C ARG A 284 14.44 -24.74 -6.94
N GLU A 285 15.40 -25.35 -6.24
CA GLU A 285 16.44 -24.62 -5.53
C GLU A 285 17.41 -23.91 -6.47
N GLU A 286 17.79 -24.56 -7.57
CA GLU A 286 18.61 -23.94 -8.63
C GLU A 286 17.91 -22.71 -9.24
N GLU A 287 16.60 -22.80 -9.50
CA GLU A 287 15.79 -21.68 -9.98
C GLU A 287 15.70 -20.55 -8.95
N MET A 288 15.50 -20.86 -7.66
CA MET A 288 15.47 -19.86 -6.58
C MET A 288 16.81 -19.14 -6.44
N LEU A 289 17.92 -19.87 -6.50
CA LEU A 289 19.27 -19.29 -6.47
C LEU A 289 19.53 -18.38 -7.68
N THR A 290 19.13 -18.83 -8.86
CA THR A 290 19.28 -18.06 -10.09
C THR A 290 18.47 -16.75 -10.02
N ARG A 291 17.22 -16.80 -9.56
CA ARG A 291 16.38 -15.62 -9.34
C ARG A 291 16.99 -14.66 -8.31
N SER A 292 17.44 -15.21 -7.18
CA SER A 292 18.09 -14.46 -6.10
C SER A 292 19.29 -13.64 -6.58
N LEU A 293 20.12 -14.21 -7.47
CA LEU A 293 21.27 -13.51 -8.06
C LEU A 293 20.84 -12.46 -9.08
N LYS A 294 19.90 -12.81 -9.98
CA LYS A 294 19.45 -11.95 -11.07
C LYS A 294 18.93 -10.59 -10.59
N VAL A 295 18.17 -10.58 -9.49
CA VAL A 295 17.57 -9.37 -8.90
C VAL A 295 18.60 -8.28 -8.62
N PHE A 296 19.86 -8.64 -8.33
CA PHE A 296 20.93 -7.70 -8.02
C PHE A 296 21.97 -7.55 -9.14
N THR A 297 22.07 -8.47 -10.10
CA THR A 297 23.06 -8.39 -11.20
C THR A 297 22.54 -7.74 -12.47
N GLU A 298 21.30 -8.03 -12.84
CA GLU A 298 20.71 -7.60 -14.11
C GLU A 298 19.60 -6.58 -13.79
N PRO A 299 19.47 -5.47 -14.53
CA PRO A 299 18.19 -4.79 -14.61
C PRO A 299 17.17 -5.86 -15.01
N GLU A 300 16.01 -5.91 -14.35
CA GLU A 300 15.01 -6.87 -14.79
C GLU A 300 14.75 -6.62 -16.28
N ASP A 301 14.66 -7.70 -17.08
CA ASP A 301 14.30 -7.64 -18.51
C ASP A 301 12.99 -6.85 -18.76
N TYR A 302 12.29 -6.50 -17.68
CA TYR A 302 11.06 -5.74 -17.63
C TYR A 302 11.18 -4.21 -17.57
N THR A 303 12.37 -3.68 -17.29
CA THR A 303 12.63 -2.24 -17.07
C THR A 303 13.00 -1.49 -18.36
N SER A 304 12.23 -1.71 -19.42
CA SER A 304 12.51 -1.10 -20.73
C SER A 304 11.95 0.32 -20.90
N TYR A 305 11.19 0.82 -19.91
CA TYR A 305 10.54 2.13 -19.96
C TYR A 305 11.21 3.10 -19.00
N ASN A 306 11.56 4.28 -19.51
CA ASN A 306 12.24 5.28 -18.72
C ASN A 306 11.23 6.07 -17.86
N LEU A 307 11.24 5.80 -16.55
CA LEU A 307 10.43 6.56 -15.59
C LEU A 307 10.71 8.06 -15.62
N TYR A 308 11.96 8.45 -15.92
CA TYR A 308 12.34 9.85 -16.07
C TYR A 308 11.56 10.52 -17.21
N ASP A 309 11.44 9.86 -18.37
CA ASP A 309 10.71 10.41 -19.52
C ASP A 309 9.21 10.51 -19.21
N LEU A 310 8.65 9.52 -18.50
CA LEU A 310 7.26 9.55 -18.03
C LEU A 310 7.00 10.72 -17.08
N LEU A 311 7.92 10.98 -16.14
CA LEU A 311 7.83 12.12 -15.21
C LEU A 311 7.96 13.47 -15.90
N GLN A 312 8.70 13.55 -17.01
CA GLN A 312 8.89 14.79 -17.77
C GLN A 312 7.76 15.08 -18.76
N GLU A 313 6.71 14.24 -18.80
CA GLU A 313 5.60 14.32 -19.78
C GLU A 313 6.09 14.45 -21.24
N ARG A 314 7.29 13.96 -21.54
CA ARG A 314 7.81 13.95 -22.90
C ARG A 314 6.99 12.92 -23.68
N GLU A 315 6.61 13.24 -24.91
CA GLU A 315 6.01 12.26 -25.81
C GLU A 315 6.95 11.06 -25.87
N SER A 316 6.54 9.99 -25.19
CA SER A 316 7.21 8.71 -25.21
C SER A 316 6.99 8.15 -26.61
N GLY A 317 7.88 8.55 -27.54
CA GLY A 317 7.91 8.00 -28.89
C GLY A 317 7.94 6.48 -28.78
N GLY A 318 6.78 5.85 -29.06
CA GLY A 318 6.55 4.41 -29.00
C GLY A 318 7.31 3.69 -27.89
N LEU A 319 6.73 3.58 -26.69
CA LEU A 319 7.18 2.64 -25.65
C LEU A 319 7.07 1.20 -26.18
N ASP A 320 8.08 0.76 -26.93
CA ASP A 320 8.02 -0.43 -27.79
C ASP A 320 8.18 -1.75 -27.01
N ARG A 321 8.45 -1.74 -25.69
CA ARG A 321 8.85 -2.96 -24.98
C ARG A 321 8.37 -3.08 -23.53
N SER A 322 7.19 -2.58 -23.15
CA SER A 322 6.66 -2.92 -21.81
C SER A 322 6.67 -4.45 -21.65
N ALA A 323 7.20 -4.92 -20.52
CA ALA A 323 7.16 -6.34 -20.16
C ALA A 323 5.75 -6.89 -20.04
N VAL A 324 4.78 -5.99 -19.82
CA VAL A 324 3.39 -6.33 -19.77
C VAL A 324 3.02 -7.10 -21.05
N PRO A 325 2.34 -8.25 -20.94
CA PRO A 325 1.95 -9.06 -22.09
C PRO A 325 1.21 -8.25 -23.17
N SER A 326 1.47 -8.55 -24.44
CA SER A 326 0.93 -7.80 -25.60
C SER A 326 -0.60 -7.81 -25.72
N HIS A 327 -1.30 -8.71 -25.01
CA HIS A 327 -2.76 -8.71 -24.95
C HIS A 327 -3.34 -7.63 -24.02
N VAL A 328 -2.51 -6.99 -23.18
CA VAL A 328 -2.95 -5.89 -22.32
C VAL A 328 -2.96 -4.59 -23.13
N PRO A 329 -4.10 -3.88 -23.22
CA PRO A 329 -4.16 -2.63 -23.98
C PRO A 329 -3.23 -1.53 -23.42
N THR A 330 -2.52 -0.83 -24.29
CA THR A 330 -1.58 0.25 -23.93
C THR A 330 -2.21 1.36 -23.09
N TRP A 331 -3.45 1.75 -23.38
CA TRP A 331 -4.16 2.76 -22.59
C TRP A 331 -4.36 2.34 -21.12
N ILE A 332 -4.46 1.04 -20.83
CA ILE A 332 -4.55 0.53 -19.45
C ILE A 332 -3.20 0.69 -18.76
N ILE A 333 -2.12 0.32 -19.45
CA ILE A 333 -0.75 0.44 -18.95
C ILE A 333 -0.44 1.91 -18.63
N ASP A 334 -0.67 2.82 -19.58
CA ASP A 334 -0.41 4.25 -19.39
C ASP A 334 -1.27 4.86 -18.28
N SER A 335 -2.52 4.44 -18.16
CA SER A 335 -3.42 4.92 -17.11
C SER A 335 -3.08 4.35 -15.74
N HIS A 336 -2.57 3.11 -15.69
CA HIS A 336 -2.04 2.49 -14.46
C HIS A 336 -0.79 3.21 -13.98
N ARG A 337 0.18 3.48 -14.87
CA ARG A 337 1.41 4.22 -14.56
C ARG A 337 1.15 5.62 -13.99
N ARG A 338 0.10 6.29 -14.46
CA ARG A 338 -0.38 7.59 -13.93
C ARG A 338 -1.21 7.47 -12.64
N GLY A 339 -1.45 6.26 -12.14
CA GLY A 339 -2.23 6.01 -10.93
C GLY A 339 -3.74 6.06 -11.09
N PHE A 340 -4.28 6.16 -12.31
CA PHE A 340 -5.73 6.17 -12.56
C PHE A 340 -6.36 4.77 -12.51
N ILE A 341 -5.59 3.73 -12.83
CA ILE A 341 -6.05 2.34 -12.79
C ILE A 341 -5.39 1.61 -11.60
N PRO A 342 -6.15 0.86 -10.78
CA PRO A 342 -5.60 0.11 -9.67
C PRO A 342 -4.90 -1.17 -10.14
N ASP A 343 -3.94 -1.64 -9.34
CA ASP A 343 -3.08 -2.80 -9.61
C ASP A 343 -3.91 -4.08 -9.81
N PHE A 344 -5.08 -4.14 -9.16
CA PHE A 344 -6.11 -5.17 -9.35
C PHE A 344 -6.50 -5.43 -10.81
N VAL A 345 -6.56 -4.38 -11.65
CA VAL A 345 -6.97 -4.52 -13.07
C VAL A 345 -5.89 -5.25 -13.86
N LEU A 346 -4.63 -4.85 -13.70
CA LEU A 346 -3.50 -5.54 -14.34
C LEU A 346 -3.36 -6.97 -13.81
N ASN A 347 -3.47 -7.18 -12.49
CA ASN A 347 -3.45 -8.51 -11.90
C ASN A 347 -4.56 -9.42 -12.45
N THR A 348 -5.74 -8.86 -12.72
CA THR A 348 -6.84 -9.58 -13.37
C THR A 348 -6.50 -9.95 -14.81
N LEU A 349 -6.02 -9.00 -15.61
CA LEU A 349 -5.72 -9.21 -17.04
C LEU A 349 -4.53 -10.14 -17.29
N ILE A 350 -3.50 -10.06 -16.45
CA ILE A 350 -2.25 -10.80 -16.61
C ILE A 350 -2.35 -12.16 -15.93
N HIS A 351 -2.78 -12.17 -14.66
CA HIS A 351 -2.68 -13.35 -13.79
C HIS A 351 -4.00 -14.06 -13.54
N LYS A 352 -5.14 -13.43 -13.86
CA LYS A 352 -6.49 -13.89 -13.49
C LYS A 352 -6.57 -14.20 -11.99
N ARG A 353 -5.85 -13.41 -11.18
CA ARG A 353 -5.71 -13.61 -9.75
C ARG A 353 -5.65 -12.28 -9.03
N VAL A 354 -6.31 -12.22 -7.87
CA VAL A 354 -6.41 -11.02 -7.06
C VAL A 354 -6.22 -11.39 -5.59
N PHE A 355 -5.45 -10.59 -4.86
CA PHE A 355 -5.41 -10.65 -3.39
C PHE A 355 -6.18 -9.45 -2.84
N LEU A 356 -7.31 -9.73 -2.18
CA LEU A 356 -8.11 -8.69 -1.54
C LEU A 356 -7.46 -8.34 -0.20
N LEU A 357 -7.21 -7.04 0.01
CA LEU A 357 -6.54 -6.57 1.21
C LEU A 357 -7.44 -6.83 2.41
N SER A 358 -7.05 -7.71 3.34
CA SER A 358 -7.78 -7.91 4.59
C SER A 358 -7.84 -6.59 5.36
N GLN A 359 -9.05 -6.13 5.66
CA GLN A 359 -9.28 -4.93 6.45
C GLN A 359 -9.14 -5.25 7.95
N VAL A 360 -9.14 -4.20 8.76
CA VAL A 360 -9.27 -4.35 10.21
C VAL A 360 -10.77 -4.35 10.52
N GLU A 361 -11.32 -5.55 10.69
CA GLU A 361 -12.76 -5.84 10.73
C GLU A 361 -13.04 -7.08 11.58
N GLY A 362 -14.32 -7.36 11.89
CA GLY A 362 -14.72 -8.52 12.67
C GLY A 362 -14.30 -9.84 12.01
N THR A 363 -13.45 -10.62 12.67
CA THR A 363 -12.93 -11.90 12.13
C THR A 363 -13.99 -12.99 12.06
N HIS A 364 -15.10 -12.87 12.80
CA HIS A 364 -16.19 -13.83 12.75
C HIS A 364 -17.23 -13.50 11.68
N ASP A 365 -17.25 -12.25 11.21
CA ASP A 365 -18.15 -11.78 10.16
C ASP A 365 -17.60 -12.10 8.77
N LEU A 366 -18.47 -12.00 7.76
CA LEU A 366 -18.07 -12.06 6.36
C LEU A 366 -17.06 -10.97 6.02
N SER A 367 -16.21 -11.24 5.04
CA SER A 367 -15.27 -10.25 4.50
C SER A 367 -16.00 -8.98 4.08
N SER A 368 -15.45 -7.81 4.43
CA SER A 368 -15.91 -6.51 3.95
C SER A 368 -15.94 -6.42 2.42
N HIS A 369 -15.15 -7.25 1.72
CA HIS A 369 -15.19 -7.34 0.27
C HIS A 369 -16.45 -8.04 -0.26
N GLU A 370 -17.20 -8.77 0.54
CA GLU A 370 -18.43 -9.43 0.08
C GLU A 370 -19.46 -8.41 -0.43
N CYS A 371 -19.56 -7.24 0.23
CA CYS A 371 -20.47 -6.17 -0.16
C CYS A 371 -20.19 -5.57 -1.55
N SER A 372 -18.99 -5.79 -2.12
CA SER A 372 -18.61 -5.31 -3.45
C SER A 372 -18.42 -6.43 -4.48
N LEU A 373 -18.77 -7.68 -4.12
CA LEU A 373 -18.60 -8.83 -5.01
C LEU A 373 -19.34 -8.66 -6.33
N SER A 374 -20.58 -8.15 -6.33
CA SER A 374 -21.34 -7.96 -7.57
C SER A 374 -20.67 -6.96 -8.51
N ILE A 375 -20.09 -5.88 -7.97
CA ILE A 375 -19.34 -4.89 -8.74
C ILE A 375 -18.08 -5.53 -9.33
N ARG A 376 -17.31 -6.29 -8.53
CA ARG A 376 -16.10 -6.97 -9.03
C ARG A 376 -16.41 -7.96 -10.14
N LYS A 377 -17.50 -8.73 -10.03
CA LYS A 377 -17.93 -9.65 -11.10
C LYS A 377 -18.26 -8.92 -12.40
N VAL A 378 -18.80 -7.70 -12.35
CA VAL A 378 -18.98 -6.88 -13.56
C VAL A 378 -17.63 -6.46 -14.11
N ILE A 379 -16.69 -6.02 -13.26
CA ILE A 379 -15.33 -5.64 -13.70
C ILE A 379 -14.62 -6.83 -14.36
N TYR A 380 -14.67 -8.03 -13.78
CA TYR A 380 -14.10 -9.23 -14.38
C TYR A 380 -14.69 -9.53 -15.75
N ALA A 381 -16.00 -9.35 -15.92
CA ALA A 381 -16.67 -9.53 -17.20
C ALA A 381 -16.20 -8.52 -18.25
N LEU A 382 -15.96 -7.27 -17.84
CA LEU A 382 -15.44 -6.22 -18.73
C LEU A 382 -13.98 -6.45 -19.14
N LEU A 383 -13.19 -7.13 -18.31
CA LEU A 383 -11.77 -7.37 -18.54
C LEU A 383 -11.49 -8.68 -19.26
N LEU A 384 -12.25 -9.74 -18.97
CA LEU A 384 -11.95 -11.12 -19.39
C LEU A 384 -13.13 -11.82 -20.10
N GLY A 385 -14.29 -11.16 -20.22
CA GLY A 385 -15.54 -11.79 -20.65
C GLY A 385 -16.19 -12.65 -19.56
N THR A 386 -17.28 -13.35 -19.90
CA THR A 386 -18.09 -14.14 -18.95
C THR A 386 -17.69 -15.61 -18.84
N GLU A 387 -16.78 -16.08 -19.70
CA GLU A 387 -16.36 -17.49 -19.73
C GLU A 387 -15.18 -17.77 -18.81
N GLN A 388 -14.44 -16.74 -18.42
CA GLN A 388 -13.23 -16.87 -17.63
C GLN A 388 -13.49 -16.63 -16.14
N SER A 389 -12.80 -17.38 -15.29
CA SER A 389 -12.80 -17.16 -13.85
C SER A 389 -11.54 -16.44 -13.38
N VAL A 390 -11.70 -15.67 -12.30
CA VAL A 390 -10.62 -15.03 -11.54
C VAL A 390 -10.52 -15.71 -10.19
N THR A 391 -9.29 -16.01 -9.78
CA THR A 391 -9.00 -16.54 -8.43
C THR A 391 -8.86 -15.36 -7.46
N GLU A 392 -9.85 -15.16 -6.59
CA GLU A 392 -9.78 -14.19 -5.49
C GLU A 392 -9.20 -14.87 -4.25
N HIS A 393 -8.14 -14.30 -3.68
CA HIS A 393 -7.69 -14.61 -2.34
C HIS A 393 -8.31 -13.61 -1.37
N ASP A 394 -9.18 -14.10 -0.50
CA ASP A 394 -9.87 -13.28 0.50
C ASP A 394 -9.88 -14.01 1.85
N ARG A 395 -10.18 -13.28 2.92
CA ARG A 395 -10.32 -13.89 4.24
C ARG A 395 -11.58 -14.74 4.32
N TYR A 396 -11.43 -15.91 4.90
CA TYR A 396 -12.52 -16.64 5.54
C TYR A 396 -12.13 -16.85 6.99
N ARG A 397 -12.81 -16.11 7.87
CA ARG A 397 -12.40 -15.97 9.27
C ARG A 397 -10.94 -15.46 9.38
N MET A 398 -10.09 -16.21 10.08
CA MET A 398 -8.67 -15.92 10.28
C MET A 398 -7.76 -16.67 9.29
N SER A 399 -8.33 -17.21 8.22
CA SER A 399 -7.60 -17.94 7.19
C SER A 399 -7.75 -17.26 5.83
N LEU A 400 -6.67 -17.22 5.05
CA LEU A 400 -6.73 -16.81 3.65
C LEU A 400 -7.26 -17.99 2.81
N CYS A 401 -8.34 -17.76 2.07
CA CYS A 401 -8.98 -18.75 1.23
C CYS A 401 -9.04 -18.28 -0.23
N GLU A 402 -9.21 -19.24 -1.14
CA GLU A 402 -9.28 -18.99 -2.58
C GLU A 402 -10.73 -19.17 -3.05
N PHE A 403 -11.23 -18.20 -3.81
CA PHE A 403 -12.59 -18.19 -4.35
C PHE A 403 -12.55 -18.01 -5.86
N GLN A 404 -13.18 -18.92 -6.60
CA GLN A 404 -13.32 -18.78 -8.05
C GLN A 404 -14.52 -17.87 -8.36
N ARG A 405 -14.26 -16.75 -9.05
CA ARG A 405 -15.29 -15.79 -9.43
C ARG A 405 -15.36 -15.66 -10.94
N THR A 406 -16.54 -15.89 -11.51
CA THR A 406 -16.80 -15.69 -12.93
C THR A 406 -17.41 -14.30 -13.18
N GLY A 407 -16.99 -13.66 -14.26
CA GLY A 407 -17.56 -12.39 -14.70
C GLY A 407 -19.06 -12.49 -15.01
N VAL A 408 -19.81 -11.43 -14.72
CA VAL A 408 -21.24 -11.34 -15.07
C VAL A 408 -21.49 -10.06 -15.86
N ILE A 409 -22.01 -10.19 -17.08
CA ILE A 409 -22.51 -9.07 -17.87
C ILE A 409 -23.97 -8.83 -17.47
N CYS A 410 -24.24 -7.67 -16.88
CA CYS A 410 -25.59 -7.29 -16.43
C CYS A 410 -26.36 -6.45 -17.46
N VAL A 411 -25.85 -6.31 -18.70
CA VAL A 411 -26.46 -5.49 -19.76
C VAL A 411 -26.71 -6.34 -21.01
N THR A 412 -27.98 -6.45 -21.41
CA THR A 412 -28.41 -7.16 -22.62
C THR A 412 -27.86 -6.48 -23.88
N GLY A 413 -27.34 -7.27 -24.83
CA GLY A 413 -26.82 -6.77 -26.12
C GLY A 413 -25.33 -6.38 -26.14
N LEU A 414 -24.58 -6.57 -25.04
CA LEU A 414 -23.12 -6.54 -25.08
C LEU A 414 -22.62 -7.81 -25.81
N LEU A 415 -22.58 -7.77 -27.15
CA LEU A 415 -22.34 -8.95 -27.98
C LEU A 415 -20.85 -9.34 -28.12
N ARG A 416 -19.92 -8.45 -27.74
CA ARG A 416 -18.45 -8.64 -27.78
C ARG A 416 -17.78 -7.77 -26.71
N ASP A 417 -16.54 -8.10 -26.34
CA ASP A 417 -15.67 -7.28 -25.48
C ASP A 417 -15.49 -5.87 -26.08
N PRO A 418 -16.20 -4.84 -25.60
CA PRO A 418 -16.12 -3.51 -26.19
C PRO A 418 -14.87 -2.82 -25.62
N PHE A 419 -14.08 -2.22 -26.49
CA PHE A 419 -12.97 -1.35 -26.08
C PHE A 419 -13.52 -0.18 -25.23
N ILE A 420 -13.34 -0.26 -23.91
CA ILE A 420 -13.95 0.63 -22.90
C ILE A 420 -13.73 2.13 -23.21
N PRO A 421 -12.55 2.60 -23.67
CA PRO A 421 -12.35 4.01 -23.96
C PRO A 421 -13.36 4.56 -24.98
N ASN A 422 -13.62 3.80 -26.05
CA ASN A 422 -14.50 4.21 -27.16
C ASN A 422 -15.97 3.82 -26.95
N MET A 423 -16.30 3.22 -25.81
CA MET A 423 -17.67 2.80 -25.51
C MET A 423 -18.62 4.02 -25.44
N PRO A 424 -19.81 3.97 -26.09
CA PRO A 424 -20.80 5.03 -25.98
C PRO A 424 -21.15 5.33 -24.53
N ARG A 425 -21.29 6.61 -24.23
CA ARG A 425 -21.55 7.10 -22.87
C ARG A 425 -22.80 6.48 -22.24
N GLU A 426 -23.86 6.31 -23.03
CA GLU A 426 -25.10 5.67 -22.60
C GLU A 426 -24.87 4.23 -22.14
N LEU A 427 -23.99 3.50 -22.82
CA LEU A 427 -23.66 2.13 -22.48
C LEU A 427 -22.81 2.06 -21.20
N LYS A 428 -21.82 2.96 -21.05
CA LYS A 428 -21.05 3.11 -19.80
C LYS A 428 -21.97 3.34 -18.60
N ILE A 429 -22.95 4.23 -18.75
CA ILE A 429 -23.94 4.53 -17.73
C ILE A 429 -24.84 3.32 -17.44
N LYS A 430 -25.32 2.60 -18.46
CA LYS A 430 -26.12 1.37 -18.28
C LYS A 430 -25.35 0.30 -17.50
N ILE A 431 -24.07 0.09 -17.82
CA ILE A 431 -23.20 -0.86 -17.12
C ILE A 431 -23.03 -0.45 -15.65
N LEU A 432 -22.73 0.83 -15.40
CA LEU A 432 -22.61 1.35 -14.03
C LEU A 432 -23.91 1.19 -13.23
N GLY A 433 -25.05 1.52 -13.84
CA GLY A 433 -26.36 1.34 -13.22
C GLY A 433 -26.65 -0.12 -12.90
N ALA A 434 -26.34 -1.02 -13.83
CA ALA A 434 -26.51 -2.45 -13.62
C ALA A 434 -25.59 -3.00 -12.50
N ALA A 435 -24.32 -2.57 -12.46
CA ALA A 435 -23.35 -2.96 -11.43
C ALA A 435 -23.79 -2.52 -10.02
N LEU A 436 -24.34 -1.31 -9.91
CA LEU A 436 -24.86 -0.74 -8.66
C LEU A 436 -26.32 -1.12 -8.38
N CYS A 437 -26.92 -2.01 -9.18
CA CYS A 437 -28.34 -2.37 -9.12
C CYS A 437 -29.28 -1.15 -9.03
N CYS A 438 -28.95 -0.07 -9.73
CA CYS A 438 -29.69 1.19 -9.77
C CYS A 438 -30.25 1.43 -11.17
N GLN A 439 -31.57 1.64 -11.28
CA GLN A 439 -32.16 2.12 -12.53
C GLN A 439 -31.75 3.58 -12.75
N ILE A 440 -31.17 3.87 -13.90
CA ILE A 440 -30.79 5.23 -14.30
C ILE A 440 -31.79 5.66 -15.38
N PRO A 441 -32.72 6.60 -15.10
CA PRO A 441 -33.66 7.08 -16.11
C PRO A 441 -32.93 7.67 -17.32
N SER A 442 -33.34 7.28 -18.53
CA SER A 442 -32.72 7.70 -19.79
C SER A 442 -32.77 9.21 -20.04
N GLU A 443 -33.78 9.90 -19.53
CA GLU A 443 -33.96 11.36 -19.73
C GLU A 443 -32.95 12.20 -18.94
N SER A 444 -32.30 11.61 -17.94
CA SER A 444 -31.28 12.26 -17.11
C SER A 444 -29.84 12.05 -17.63
N ILE A 445 -29.72 11.62 -18.90
CA ILE A 445 -28.47 11.38 -19.65
C ILE A 445 -27.97 12.67 -20.32
N CYS A 446 -28.82 13.70 -20.47
CA CYS A 446 -28.42 15.03 -20.94
C CYS A 446 -27.68 15.82 -19.84
N GLY A 447 -26.41 15.51 -19.62
CA GLY A 447 -25.52 16.21 -18.67
C GLY A 447 -24.45 15.26 -18.09
N SER A 448 -23.38 15.77 -17.46
CA SER A 448 -22.42 14.92 -16.72
C SER A 448 -23.17 14.14 -15.62
N LEU A 449 -22.77 12.88 -15.34
CA LEU A 449 -23.26 12.22 -14.12
C LEU A 449 -22.64 12.99 -12.96
N GLY A 450 -23.36 13.97 -12.41
CA GLY A 450 -22.82 14.83 -11.36
C GLY A 450 -22.31 13.99 -10.17
N GLN A 451 -21.22 14.43 -9.54
CA GLN A 451 -20.60 13.75 -8.40
C GLN A 451 -21.62 13.38 -7.32
N THR A 452 -22.62 14.24 -7.08
CA THR A 452 -23.73 14.00 -6.15
C THR A 452 -24.57 12.79 -6.52
N ARG A 453 -24.88 12.62 -7.80
CA ARG A 453 -25.73 11.50 -8.25
C ARG A 453 -24.99 10.18 -8.12
N LEU A 454 -23.72 10.14 -8.51
CA LEU A 454 -22.87 8.97 -8.33
C LEU A 454 -22.78 8.61 -6.84
N PHE A 455 -22.50 9.60 -5.98
CA PHE A 455 -22.47 9.41 -4.53
C PHE A 455 -23.78 8.83 -3.97
N LEU A 456 -24.94 9.34 -4.39
CA LEU A 456 -26.24 8.82 -3.95
C LEU A 456 -26.48 7.38 -4.42
N MET A 457 -26.10 7.05 -5.66
CA MET A 457 -26.21 5.67 -6.19
C MET A 457 -25.36 4.70 -5.38
N ILE A 458 -24.11 5.07 -5.12
CA ILE A 458 -23.16 4.31 -4.29
C ILE A 458 -23.73 4.08 -2.90
N THR A 459 -24.20 5.15 -2.28
CA THR A 459 -24.71 5.10 -0.91
C THR A 459 -25.97 4.23 -0.84
N THR A 460 -26.82 4.27 -1.87
CA THR A 460 -28.03 3.44 -1.94
C THR A 460 -27.71 1.98 -2.27
N TYR A 461 -26.67 1.73 -3.07
CA TYR A 461 -26.16 0.37 -3.28
C TYR A 461 -25.65 -0.19 -1.96
N TRP A 462 -24.74 0.52 -1.29
CA TRP A 462 -24.20 0.14 0.02
C TRP A 462 -25.33 -0.13 1.05
N ALA A 463 -26.31 0.78 1.15
CA ALA A 463 -27.52 0.63 1.98
C ALA A 463 -28.26 -0.70 1.79
N ARG A 464 -28.23 -1.26 0.58
CA ARG A 464 -28.95 -2.49 0.22
C ARG A 464 -28.14 -3.77 0.39
N VAL A 465 -26.83 -3.71 0.21
CA VAL A 465 -25.97 -4.90 0.13
C VAL A 465 -25.06 -5.09 1.35
N ALA A 466 -24.97 -4.11 2.24
CA ALA A 466 -24.12 -4.21 3.42
C ALA A 466 -24.63 -5.27 4.39
N GLU A 467 -23.68 -6.06 4.89
CA GLU A 467 -23.89 -7.05 5.94
C GLU A 467 -22.86 -6.79 7.04
N PRO A 468 -23.28 -6.53 8.30
CA PRO A 468 -24.66 -6.42 8.75
C PRO A 468 -25.39 -5.21 8.15
N ALA A 469 -26.72 -5.25 8.15
CA ALA A 469 -27.56 -4.17 7.64
C ALA A 469 -27.22 -2.81 8.27
N ILE A 470 -27.19 -1.78 7.43
CA ILE A 470 -26.76 -0.44 7.83
C ILE A 470 -27.76 0.21 8.78
N ASN A 471 -27.23 0.78 9.85
CA ASN A 471 -28.01 1.64 10.73
C ASN A 471 -28.36 2.94 10.00
N ILE A 472 -29.64 3.36 10.08
CA ILE A 472 -30.12 4.61 9.47
C ILE A 472 -29.30 5.85 9.87
N ASN A 473 -28.71 5.85 11.06
CA ASN A 473 -27.84 6.93 11.53
C ASN A 473 -26.52 6.97 10.77
N PHE A 474 -26.00 5.83 10.30
CA PHE A 474 -24.77 5.77 9.50
C PHE A 474 -25.04 6.41 8.14
N LEU A 475 -26.17 6.04 7.53
CA LEU A 475 -26.63 6.60 6.27
C LEU A 475 -26.83 8.12 6.36
N LYS A 476 -27.54 8.58 7.41
CA LYS A 476 -27.69 10.02 7.69
C LYS A 476 -26.33 10.72 7.83
N SER A 477 -25.40 10.11 8.55
CA SER A 477 -24.07 10.70 8.78
C SER A 477 -23.29 10.85 7.48
N VAL A 478 -23.27 9.82 6.63
CA VAL A 478 -22.61 9.84 5.32
C VAL A 478 -23.21 10.94 4.41
N LEU A 479 -24.54 11.05 4.36
CA LEU A 479 -25.23 12.07 3.58
C LEU A 479 -24.96 13.50 4.10
N ILE A 480 -25.01 13.69 5.42
CA ILE A 480 -24.71 14.99 6.05
C ILE A 480 -23.26 15.38 5.81
N SER A 481 -22.31 14.45 5.97
CA SER A 481 -20.90 14.69 5.65
C SER A 481 -20.74 15.16 4.21
N TYR A 482 -21.34 14.45 3.24
CA TYR A 482 -21.29 14.85 1.84
C TYR A 482 -21.86 16.25 1.60
N LEU A 483 -23.00 16.58 2.22
CA LEU A 483 -23.58 17.92 2.13
C LEU A 483 -22.66 18.99 2.71
N LEU A 484 -22.08 18.76 3.90
CA LEU A 484 -21.14 19.68 4.53
C LEU A 484 -19.93 19.93 3.63
N PHE A 485 -19.30 18.87 3.11
CA PHE A 485 -18.12 19.00 2.26
C PHE A 485 -18.41 19.53 0.85
N SER A 486 -19.64 19.39 0.35
CA SER A 486 -20.04 19.95 -0.96
C SER A 486 -20.53 21.40 -0.88
N THR A 487 -20.91 21.89 0.30
CA THR A 487 -21.44 23.27 0.49
C THR A 487 -20.43 24.23 1.09
N ILE A 488 -19.49 23.76 1.92
CA ILE A 488 -18.50 24.62 2.57
C ILE A 488 -17.29 24.78 1.63
N LYS A 489 -16.96 26.02 1.25
CA LYS A 489 -15.74 26.30 0.48
C LYS A 489 -14.53 26.02 1.37
N SER A 490 -13.51 25.36 0.81
CA SER A 490 -12.33 24.82 1.49
C SER A 490 -11.60 25.75 2.47
N ASN A 491 -11.74 27.07 2.32
CA ASN A 491 -11.04 28.05 3.15
C ASN A 491 -11.75 28.34 4.49
N GLU A 492 -13.06 28.13 4.61
CA GLU A 492 -13.81 28.40 5.86
C GLU A 492 -13.62 27.33 6.94
N PHE A 493 -13.10 26.15 6.56
CA PHE A 493 -12.89 25.04 7.49
C PHE A 493 -11.58 25.16 8.30
N ARG A 494 -10.56 25.83 7.76
CA ARG A 494 -9.25 26.01 8.42
C ARG A 494 -9.32 26.89 9.68
N ASP A 495 -10.31 27.77 9.76
CA ASP A 495 -10.49 28.69 10.90
C ASP A 495 -11.34 28.09 12.04
N LEU A 496 -11.92 26.91 11.84
CA LEU A 496 -12.58 26.12 12.89
C LEU A 496 -11.53 25.34 13.69
N LYS A 497 -10.74 26.05 14.52
CA LYS A 497 -10.00 25.41 15.62
C LYS A 497 -10.99 24.86 16.64
N ILE A 498 -11.30 23.58 16.57
CA ILE A 498 -12.07 22.87 17.59
C ILE A 498 -11.06 22.39 18.64
N ASP A 499 -10.98 23.11 19.75
CA ASP A 499 -10.14 22.77 20.90
C ASP A 499 -10.80 21.60 21.67
N PHE A 500 -10.09 20.49 21.80
CA PHE A 500 -10.58 19.26 22.46
C PHE A 500 -10.10 19.19 23.92
N ARG A 501 -10.14 20.31 24.67
CA ARG A 501 -9.83 20.29 26.10
C ARG A 501 -11.09 20.25 26.97
N ASP A 502 -11.13 19.15 27.72
CA ASP A 502 -11.83 18.86 28.96
C ASP A 502 -13.35 18.74 28.97
N ASP A 503 -13.82 17.55 29.33
CA ASP A 503 -15.02 17.39 30.12
C ASP A 503 -14.73 16.38 31.26
N ASP A 504 -14.34 16.95 32.39
CA ASP A 504 -14.26 16.38 33.75
C ASP A 504 -15.63 15.86 34.29
N CYS A 505 -16.58 15.51 33.41
CA CYS A 505 -17.94 15.14 33.78
C CYS A 505 -18.15 13.64 34.08
N LEU A 506 -17.09 12.82 34.09
CA LEU A 506 -17.20 11.39 34.39
C LEU A 506 -17.01 11.03 35.87
N ASN A 507 -16.56 11.97 36.73
CA ASN A 507 -16.33 11.70 38.15
C ASN A 507 -17.46 12.15 39.12
N GLN A 508 -18.54 12.78 38.64
CA GLN A 508 -19.64 13.21 39.52
C GLN A 508 -20.88 12.29 39.53
N ARG A 509 -20.87 11.18 38.77
CA ARG A 509 -22.01 10.22 38.76
C ARG A 509 -21.84 8.97 39.60
N LYS A 510 -20.75 8.85 40.38
CA LYS A 510 -20.52 7.73 41.31
C LYS A 510 -20.84 8.01 42.78
N SER A 511 -21.36 9.19 43.14
CA SER A 511 -21.62 9.54 44.55
C SER A 511 -23.10 9.75 44.94
N ASN A 512 -24.07 9.48 44.05
CA ASN A 512 -25.50 9.67 44.36
C ASN A 512 -26.37 8.43 44.06
N ILE A 513 -25.84 7.24 44.34
CA ILE A 513 -26.66 6.03 44.49
C ILE A 513 -26.52 5.57 45.93
N ASP A 514 -27.15 6.31 46.84
CA ASP A 514 -27.66 5.75 48.08
C ASP A 514 -28.79 6.63 48.63
N GLY A 515 -29.97 6.03 48.75
CA GLY A 515 -31.10 6.57 49.51
C GLY A 515 -32.12 7.40 48.74
N ARG A 516 -33.18 6.74 48.23
CA ARG A 516 -34.55 6.88 48.79
C ARG A 516 -35.60 6.05 48.03
N LYS A 517 -36.45 5.43 48.85
CA LYS A 517 -37.60 4.57 48.54
C LYS A 517 -38.80 5.34 47.97
N VAL A 518 -39.49 4.67 47.04
CA VAL A 518 -40.96 4.50 46.87
C VAL A 518 -41.87 5.74 46.82
N ALA A 519 -42.55 5.93 45.68
CA ALA A 519 -44.02 6.07 45.61
C ALA A 519 -44.53 5.95 44.16
N ASN A 520 -45.60 5.17 43.99
CA ASN A 520 -46.34 4.91 42.76
C ASN A 520 -47.07 6.16 42.22
N SER A 521 -47.14 6.31 40.89
CA SER A 521 -48.40 6.65 40.21
C SER A 521 -48.33 6.32 38.71
N SER A 522 -49.30 5.54 38.28
CA SER A 522 -49.63 5.14 36.93
C SER A 522 -50.02 6.30 36.01
N LYS A 523 -49.67 6.21 34.72
CA LYS A 523 -50.57 6.33 33.55
C LYS A 523 -49.79 6.50 32.23
N GLY A 524 -50.10 5.66 31.24
CA GLY A 524 -50.05 6.02 29.82
C GLY A 524 -48.94 5.41 28.96
N GLU A 525 -48.84 4.08 28.88
CA GLU A 525 -48.16 3.44 27.74
C GLU A 525 -49.10 3.38 26.53
N THR A 526 -48.90 4.28 25.57
CA THR A 526 -49.29 4.04 24.17
C THR A 526 -48.16 3.33 23.47
N THR A 527 -48.35 2.03 23.26
CA THR A 527 -47.58 1.14 22.41
C THR A 527 -47.58 1.64 20.97
N LEU A 528 -46.45 2.18 20.48
CA LEU A 528 -46.19 2.26 19.04
C LEU A 528 -45.27 1.11 18.64
N ASN A 529 -45.89 -0.06 18.46
CA ASN A 529 -45.31 -1.14 17.68
C ASN A 529 -45.29 -0.69 16.21
N SER A 530 -44.15 -0.23 15.72
CA SER A 530 -43.87 -0.24 14.28
C SER A 530 -42.52 -0.88 14.04
N LYS A 531 -42.56 -2.19 13.77
CA LYS A 531 -41.54 -2.89 12.97
C LYS A 531 -41.46 -2.17 11.61
N LEU A 532 -40.50 -1.28 11.44
CA LEU A 532 -40.10 -0.80 10.12
C LEU A 532 -39.11 -1.83 9.56
N SER A 533 -39.58 -2.67 8.64
CA SER A 533 -38.71 -3.57 7.88
C SER A 533 -37.79 -2.73 6.99
N CYS A 534 -36.51 -3.08 7.00
CA CYS A 534 -35.46 -2.42 6.19
C CYS A 534 -35.53 -2.85 4.71
N SER A 535 -36.72 -2.87 4.12
CA SER A 535 -36.93 -3.42 2.77
C SER A 535 -37.26 -2.38 1.69
N ASP A 536 -37.53 -1.11 2.02
CA ASP A 536 -37.97 -0.12 1.02
C ASP A 536 -37.50 1.31 1.31
N VAL A 537 -36.19 1.56 1.28
CA VAL A 537 -35.67 2.93 1.19
C VAL A 537 -35.64 3.33 -0.28
N ARG A 538 -36.65 4.07 -0.76
CA ARG A 538 -36.71 4.54 -2.15
C ARG A 538 -35.79 5.77 -2.30
N LEU A 539 -35.12 5.88 -3.46
CA LEU A 539 -34.18 6.97 -3.78
C LEU A 539 -34.77 8.38 -3.56
N LYS A 540 -36.10 8.51 -3.71
CA LYS A 540 -36.86 9.73 -3.45
C LYS A 540 -36.93 10.12 -1.97
N ASP A 541 -36.97 9.14 -1.07
CA ASP A 541 -37.06 9.37 0.39
C ASP A 541 -35.70 9.81 0.94
N LEU A 542 -34.62 9.30 0.35
CA LEU A 542 -33.24 9.76 0.54
C LEU A 542 -33.05 11.21 0.05
N TYR A 543 -33.52 11.52 -1.16
CA TYR A 543 -33.48 12.88 -1.72
C TYR A 543 -34.30 13.88 -0.88
N TYR A 544 -35.44 13.44 -0.34
CA TYR A 544 -36.29 14.24 0.55
C TYR A 544 -35.62 14.49 1.92
N ALA A 545 -34.96 13.49 2.50
CA ALA A 545 -34.19 13.68 3.73
C ALA A 545 -33.01 14.65 3.55
N VAL A 546 -32.32 14.57 2.40
CA VAL A 546 -31.21 15.47 2.03
C VAL A 546 -31.67 16.93 1.89
N THR A 547 -32.86 17.16 1.35
CA THR A 547 -33.42 18.51 1.14
C THR A 547 -33.99 19.13 2.43
N GLN A 548 -34.53 18.31 3.35
CA GLN A 548 -35.05 18.78 4.65
C GLN A 548 -33.94 19.18 5.64
N PHE A 549 -32.76 18.56 5.58
CA PHE A 549 -31.64 18.87 6.50
C PHE A 549 -30.86 20.16 6.15
N ALA A 550 -31.14 20.79 5.02
CA ALA A 550 -30.54 22.08 4.64
C ALA A 550 -31.10 23.28 5.45
N GLY A 551 -32.05 23.05 6.38
CA GLY A 551 -32.73 24.09 7.15
C GLY A 551 -32.39 24.15 8.65
N LYS A 552 -31.70 25.22 9.04
CA LYS A 552 -31.78 25.98 10.32
C LYS A 552 -31.88 25.21 11.66
N ASP A 553 -30.78 24.67 12.21
CA ASP A 553 -30.48 24.78 13.66
C ASP A 553 -29.00 24.45 13.99
N ILE A 554 -28.39 25.23 14.88
CA ILE A 554 -27.02 25.12 15.38
C ILE A 554 -26.87 24.03 16.46
N LYS A 555 -27.93 23.71 17.22
CA LYS A 555 -27.86 22.67 18.27
C LYS A 555 -27.71 21.25 17.69
N THR A 556 -28.27 21.01 16.51
CA THR A 556 -28.14 19.73 15.78
C THR A 556 -26.70 19.50 15.31
N LYS A 557 -25.95 20.57 15.01
CA LYS A 557 -24.53 20.49 14.60
C LYS A 557 -23.66 19.77 15.63
N ARG A 558 -23.85 20.02 16.94
CA ARG A 558 -23.02 19.43 18.01
C ARG A 558 -23.19 17.92 18.18
N ILE A 559 -24.39 17.38 17.94
CA ILE A 559 -24.65 15.93 18.02
C ILE A 559 -24.17 15.23 16.73
N THR A 560 -24.29 15.91 15.59
CA THR A 560 -23.75 15.46 14.31
C THR A 560 -22.23 15.25 14.36
N TYR A 561 -21.46 16.10 15.05
CA TYR A 561 -19.99 15.94 15.16
C TYR A 561 -19.54 14.69 15.95
N ARG A 562 -20.29 14.25 16.96
CA ARG A 562 -19.97 13.01 17.71
C ARG A 562 -20.24 11.74 16.91
N ILE A 563 -21.16 11.78 15.95
CA ILE A 563 -21.52 10.63 15.10
C ILE A 563 -20.69 10.63 13.80
N LEU A 564 -20.30 11.82 13.30
CA LEU A 564 -19.44 12.01 12.12
C LEU A 564 -18.10 11.25 12.23
N PHE A 565 -17.54 11.18 13.44
CA PHE A 565 -16.21 10.62 13.69
C PHE A 565 -16.19 9.09 13.72
N ILE A 566 -17.33 8.43 13.95
CA ILE A 566 -17.41 6.97 14.09
C ILE A 566 -17.72 6.29 12.73
N HIS A 567 -18.22 7.00 11.72
CA HIS A 567 -18.75 6.39 10.48
C HIS A 567 -18.15 6.80 9.14
N LEU A 568 -17.15 7.69 9.10
CA LEU A 568 -16.32 7.87 7.89
C LEU A 568 -15.46 6.62 7.56
N HIS A 569 -15.72 5.55 8.27
CA HIS A 569 -14.85 4.42 8.46
C HIS A 569 -15.22 3.18 7.61
N SER A 570 -16.31 3.23 6.84
CA SER A 570 -16.87 2.01 6.22
C SER A 570 -17.19 2.08 4.72
N CYS A 571 -17.06 3.24 4.03
CA CYS A 571 -17.76 3.43 2.74
C CYS A 571 -16.93 3.87 1.53
N SER A 572 -15.61 3.92 1.61
CA SER A 572 -14.78 4.65 0.64
C SER A 572 -14.40 3.92 -0.65
N HIS A 573 -15.10 2.84 -1.01
CA HIS A 573 -14.70 1.97 -2.12
C HIS A 573 -15.32 2.26 -3.48
N VAL A 574 -15.99 3.40 -3.67
CA VAL A 574 -16.70 3.62 -4.95
C VAL A 574 -16.34 4.91 -5.68
N TYR A 575 -15.15 5.46 -5.42
CA TYR A 575 -14.69 6.68 -6.11
C TYR A 575 -13.66 6.47 -7.23
N CYS A 576 -13.30 5.24 -7.59
CA CYS A 576 -12.22 4.99 -8.57
C CYS A 576 -12.58 4.05 -9.74
N ILE A 577 -13.80 4.12 -10.28
CA ILE A 577 -14.13 3.52 -11.59
C ILE A 577 -14.80 4.56 -12.48
#